data_AF-R7FKH3-F1
#
_entry.id   AF-R7FKH3-F1
#
_cell.length_a   1.000
_cell.length_b   1.000
_cell.length_c   1.000
_cell.angle_alpha   90.00
_cell.angle_beta   90.00
_cell.angle_gamma   90.00
#
_symmetry.space_group_name_H-M   'P 1'
#
loop_
_entity.id
_entity.type
_entity.pdbx_description
1 polymer ?
#
loop_
_entity_poly.entity_id
_entity_poly.type
_entity_poly.pdbx_seq_one_letter_code
_entity_poly.pdbx_strand_id
1 'polypeptide(L)' 'MDENEEVKKAQRELEKISGDEHERYLSELREKYILDQKATEDAGYYKGIKAVAKKLLQQKISIEIISQTTGLTKEEIEKL' A
#
# COMPACT_ATOMS: atom_id res chain seq x y z
N MET A 1 20.31 -51.05 -2.17
CA MET A 1 20.00 -50.13 -3.30
C MET A 1 18.98 -49.09 -2.81
N ASP A 2 19.09 -48.63 -1.56
CA ASP A 2 17.97 -48.02 -0.83
C ASP A 2 18.21 -46.53 -0.51
N GLU A 3 19.47 -46.08 -0.48
CA GLU A 3 19.84 -44.68 -0.27
C GLU A 3 19.27 -43.74 -1.35
N ASN A 4 19.09 -44.23 -2.58
CA ASN A 4 18.61 -43.39 -3.69
C ASN A 4 17.09 -43.11 -3.59
N GLU A 5 16.31 -43.98 -2.95
CA GLU A 5 14.86 -43.73 -2.77
C GLU A 5 14.59 -42.86 -1.55
N GLU A 6 15.35 -42.99 -0.46
CA GLU A 6 15.24 -42.07 0.68
C GLU A 6 15.67 -40.65 0.34
N VAL A 7 16.77 -40.48 -0.42
CA VAL A 7 17.21 -39.16 -0.89
C VAL A 7 16.17 -38.51 -1.80
N LYS A 8 15.56 -39.26 -2.72
CA LYS A 8 14.47 -38.75 -3.56
C LYS A 8 13.21 -38.39 -2.76
N LYS A 9 12.90 -39.13 -1.70
CA LYS A 9 11.75 -38.85 -0.85
C LYS A 9 11.98 -37.58 -0.03
N ALA A 10 13.17 -37.43 0.55
CA ALA A 10 13.59 -36.21 1.24
C ALA A 10 13.58 -34.99 0.32
N GLN A 11 14.03 -35.13 -0.94
CA GLN A 11 13.95 -34.07 -1.94
C GLN A 11 12.50 -33.66 -2.25
N ARG A 12 11.58 -34.61 -2.41
CA ARG A 12 10.15 -34.30 -2.63
C ARG A 12 9.49 -33.65 -1.43
N GLU A 13 9.84 -34.05 -0.21
CA GLU A 13 9.33 -33.41 1.02
C GLU A 13 9.90 -32.00 1.18
N LEU A 14 11.19 -31.80 0.90
CA LEU A 14 11.82 -30.48 0.87
C LEU A 14 11.19 -29.57 -0.20
N GLU A 15 10.91 -30.09 -1.39
CA GLU A 15 10.29 -29.33 -2.48
C GLU A 15 8.84 -28.94 -2.16
N LYS A 16 8.10 -29.80 -1.44
CA LYS A 16 6.76 -29.47 -0.92
C LYS A 16 6.81 -28.39 0.17
N ILE A 17 7.68 -28.55 1.16
CA ILE A 17 7.85 -27.57 2.25
C ILE A 17 8.34 -26.23 1.69
N SER A 18 9.31 -26.27 0.78
CA SER A 18 9.83 -25.11 0.09
C SER A 18 8.82 -24.49 -0.86
N GLY A 19 7.94 -25.29 -1.49
CA GLY A 19 6.85 -24.79 -2.32
C GLY A 19 5.87 -23.97 -1.50
N ASP A 20 5.43 -24.51 -0.36
CA ASP A 20 4.52 -23.81 0.56
C ASP A 20 5.18 -22.56 1.17
N GLU A 21 6.45 -22.65 1.58
CA GLU A 21 7.18 -21.50 2.15
C GLU A 21 7.47 -20.43 1.08
N HIS A 22 7.86 -20.84 -0.13
CA HIS A 22 8.11 -19.92 -1.24
C HIS A 22 6.82 -19.24 -1.71
N GLU A 23 5.72 -19.98 -1.80
CA GLU A 23 4.42 -19.43 -2.21
C GLU A 23 3.87 -18.48 -1.14
N ARG A 24 4.04 -18.80 0.14
CA ARG A 24 3.76 -17.87 1.25
C ARG A 24 4.63 -16.61 1.16
N TYR A 25 5.93 -16.76 0.96
CA TYR A 25 6.84 -15.62 0.80
C TYR A 25 6.46 -14.73 -0.38
N LEU A 26 6.09 -15.32 -1.52
CA LEU A 26 5.60 -14.58 -2.68
C LEU A 26 4.27 -13.88 -2.40
N SER A 27 3.36 -14.51 -1.64
CA SER A 27 2.10 -13.90 -1.22
C SER A 27 2.34 -12.69 -0.31
N GLU A 28 3.21 -12.83 0.69
CA GLU A 28 3.59 -11.75 1.61
C GLU A 28 4.23 -10.57 0.83
N LEU A 29 5.09 -10.87 -0.16
CA LEU A 29 5.70 -9.83 -0.99
C LEU A 29 4.68 -9.10 -1.87
N ARG A 30 3.70 -9.82 -2.43
CA ARG A 30 2.59 -9.23 -3.20
C ARG A 30 1.72 -8.35 -2.33
N GLU A 31 1.35 -8.82 -1.15
CA GLU A 31 0.53 -8.07 -0.20
C GLU A 31 1.26 -6.79 0.24
N LYS A 32 2.54 -6.89 0.57
CA LYS A 32 3.39 -5.71 0.84
C LYS A 32 3.39 -4.72 -0.32
N TYR A 33 3.57 -5.20 -1.54
CA TYR A 33 3.57 -4.33 -2.73
C TYR A 33 2.22 -3.63 -2.95
N ILE A 34 1.11 -4.34 -2.77
CA ILE A 34 -0.25 -3.77 -2.88
C ILE A 34 -0.46 -2.67 -1.82
N LEU A 35 -0.03 -2.93 -0.58
CA LEU A 35 -0.11 -1.95 0.51
C LEU A 35 0.74 -0.70 0.21
N ASP A 36 1.97 -0.88 -0.26
CA ASP A 36 2.87 0.23 -0.62
C ASP A 36 2.33 1.04 -1.81
N GLN A 37 1.76 0.38 -2.83
CA GLN A 37 1.12 1.07 -3.94
C GLN A 37 -0.08 1.90 -3.47
N LYS A 38 -0.96 1.30 -2.66
CA LYS A 38 -2.15 1.98 -2.15
C LYS A 38 -1.76 3.19 -1.30
N ALA A 39 -0.77 3.04 -0.42
CA ALA A 39 -0.27 4.15 0.38
C ALA A 39 0.32 5.29 -0.48
N THR A 40 1.00 4.94 -1.58
CA THR A 40 1.56 5.92 -2.52
C THR A 40 0.45 6.65 -3.29
N GLU A 41 -0.59 5.93 -3.72
CA GLU A 41 -1.76 6.50 -4.39
C GLU A 41 -2.52 7.45 -3.46
N ASP A 42 -2.83 7.00 -2.24
CA ASP A 42 -3.54 7.80 -1.22
C ASP A 42 -2.75 9.07 -0.89
N ALA A 43 -1.42 8.97 -0.73
CA ALA A 43 -0.57 10.12 -0.50
C ALA A 43 -0.55 11.09 -1.70
N GLY A 44 -0.57 10.57 -2.93
CA GLY A 44 -0.67 11.36 -4.16
C GLY A 44 -1.99 12.11 -4.26
N TYR A 45 -3.09 11.41 -4.01
CA TYR A 45 -4.44 11.97 -4.00
C TYR A 45 -4.57 13.09 -2.96
N TYR A 46 -4.10 12.84 -1.73
CA TYR A 46 -4.13 13.82 -0.65
C TYR A 46 -3.26 15.05 -0.93
N LYS A 47 -2.08 14.89 -1.56
CA LYS A 47 -1.28 16.02 -2.07
C LYS A 47 -2.05 16.84 -3.12
N GLY A 48 -2.80 16.18 -4.01
CA GLY A 48 -3.66 16.84 -4.99
C GLY A 48 -4.76 17.68 -4.33
N ILE A 49 -5.46 17.11 -3.35
CA ILE A 49 -6.48 17.82 -2.56
C ILE A 49 -5.88 19.07 -1.90
N LYS A 50 -4.71 18.94 -1.26
CA LYS A 50 -4.01 20.07 -0.65
C LYS A 50 -3.67 21.18 -1.64
N ALA A 51 -3.22 20.81 -2.85
CA ALA A 51 -2.92 21.79 -3.90
C ALA A 51 -4.18 22.53 -4.38
N VAL A 52 -5.31 21.83 -4.48
CA VAL A 52 -6.61 22.45 -4.83
C VAL A 52 -7.08 23.38 -3.71
N ALA A 53 -7.06 22.93 -2.45
CA ALA A 53 -7.41 23.75 -1.29
C ALA A 53 -6.59 25.06 -1.22
N LYS A 54 -5.29 24.99 -1.49
CA LYS A 54 -4.42 26.17 -1.55
C LYS A 54 -4.83 27.17 -2.64
N LYS A 55 -5.24 26.69 -3.82
CA LYS A 55 -5.77 27.56 -4.89
C LYS A 55 -7.12 28.17 -4.53
N LEU A 56 -8.00 27.43 -3.86
CA LEU A 56 -9.30 27.93 -3.40
C LEU A 56 -9.11 29.03 -2.33
N LEU A 57 -8.14 28.87 -1.42
CA LEU A 57 -7.76 29.92 -0.46
C LEU A 57 -7.24 31.19 -1.16
N GLN A 58 -6.43 31.05 -2.21
CA GLN A 58 -5.97 32.19 -3.02
C GLN A 58 -7.13 32.92 -3.71
N GLN A 59 -8.19 32.19 -4.07
CA GLN A 59 -9.43 32.76 -4.60
C GLN A 59 -10.33 33.38 -3.52
N LYS A 60 -9.87 33.45 -2.26
CA LYS A 60 -10.61 33.96 -1.09
C LYS A 60 -11.92 33.22 -0.81
N ILE A 61 -11.98 31.94 -1.17
CA ILE A 61 -13.12 31.08 -0.81
C ILE A 61 -13.06 30.77 0.69
N SER A 62 -14.23 30.74 1.33
CA SER A 62 -14.37 30.48 2.76
C SER A 62 -13.80 29.12 3.15
N ILE A 63 -13.06 29.07 4.26
CA ILE A 63 -12.47 27.83 4.82
C ILE A 63 -13.54 26.75 5.04
N GLU A 64 -14.77 27.13 5.40
CA GLU A 64 -15.87 26.18 5.59
C GLU A 64 -16.29 25.48 4.29
N ILE A 65 -16.34 26.22 3.19
CA ILE A 65 -16.67 25.66 1.86
C ILE A 65 -15.53 24.75 1.40
N ILE A 66 -14.28 25.14 1.63
CA ILE A 66 -13.11 24.31 1.30
C ILE A 66 -13.14 23.03 2.12
N SER A 67 -13.43 23.10 3.42
CA SER A 67 -13.53 21.93 4.29
C SER A 67 -14.64 20.96 3.84
N GLN A 68 -15.81 21.48 3.50
CA GLN A 68 -16.93 20.67 2.99
C GLN A 68 -16.64 20.01 1.63
N THR A 69 -15.95 20.72 0.73
CA THR A 69 -15.69 20.23 -0.64
C THR A 69 -14.48 19.30 -0.73
N THR A 70 -13.44 19.55 0.07
CA THR A 70 -12.19 18.78 0.02
C THR A 70 -12.11 17.66 1.06
N GLY A 71 -12.97 17.69 2.09
CA GLY A 71 -12.90 16.78 3.23
C GLY A 71 -11.76 17.07 4.20
N LEU A 72 -10.97 18.13 3.96
CA LEU A 72 -9.93 18.58 4.90
C LEU A 72 -10.55 19.23 6.13
N THR A 73 -9.94 19.02 7.28
CA THR A 73 -10.29 19.72 8.50
C THR A 73 -9.89 21.19 8.44
N LYS A 74 -10.57 22.04 9.22
CA LYS A 74 -10.24 23.46 9.30
C LYS A 74 -8.77 23.69 9.69
N GLU A 75 -8.25 22.88 10.62
CA GLU A 75 -6.85 22.93 11.05
C GLU A 75 -5.85 22.58 9.94
N GLU A 76 -6.17 21.60 9.09
CA GLU A 76 -5.32 21.25 7.95
C GLU A 76 -5.31 22.38 6.92
N ILE A 77 -6.45 23.03 6.69
CA ILE A 77 -6.56 24.16 5.76
C ILE A 77 -5.80 25.38 6.27
N GLU A 78 -5.81 25.65 7.58
CA GLU A 78 -5.04 26.75 8.18
C GLU A 78 -3.52 26.53 8.12
N LYS A 79 -3.07 25.26 8.04
CA LYS A 79 -1.64 24.90 7.94
C LYS A 79 -1.11 24.85 6.49
N LEU A 80 -1.95 25.04 5.46
CA LEU A 80 -1.59 24.97 4.02
C LEU A 80 -1.01 26.27 3.43
#